data_AF-A0A7W6C118-F1
#
_entry.id   AF-A0A7W6C118-F1
#
_cell.length_a   1.000
_cell.length_b   1.000
_cell.length_c   1.000
_cell.angle_alpha   90.00
_cell.angle_beta   90.00
_cell.angle_gamma   90.00
#
_symmetry.space_group_name_H-M   'P 1'
#
loop_
_entity.id
_entity.type
_entity.pdbx_description
1 polymer ?
#
loop_
_entity_poly.entity_id
_entity_poly.type
_entity_poly.pdbx_seq_one_letter_code
_entity_poly.pdbx_strand_id
1 'polypeptide(L)'
;MTRSIHEGARDLARALSQEDEWIASRRERKKVEMLFAHLKRIMRLDRLRLRGPNGARDEFHLAAAAQNLRKLAKISIARQMAMT
;
A
#
# COMPACT_ATOMS: atom_id res chain seq x y z
N MET A 1 -38.92 10.15 -8.05
CA MET A 1 -37.61 9.47 -8.02
C MET A 1 -37.66 8.40 -6.94
N THR A 2 -37.69 7.11 -7.30
CA THR A 2 -37.76 5.98 -6.36
C THR A 2 -36.37 5.61 -5.86
N ARG A 3 -36.22 5.33 -4.56
CA ARG A 3 -34.95 4.94 -3.94
C ARG A 3 -34.46 3.61 -4.52
N SER A 4 -33.14 3.43 -4.63
CA SER A 4 -32.54 2.19 -5.13
C SER A 4 -32.86 0.99 -4.21
N ILE A 5 -33.06 -0.20 -4.78
CA ILE A 5 -33.27 -1.44 -4.02
C ILE A 5 -32.09 -1.81 -3.11
N HIS A 6 -30.88 -1.30 -3.42
CA HIS A 6 -29.66 -1.54 -2.64
C HIS A 6 -29.40 -0.47 -1.59
N GLU A 7 -30.32 0.48 -1.40
CA GLU A 7 -30.04 1.63 -0.53
C GLU A 7 -29.83 1.21 0.92
N GLY A 8 -30.52 0.18 1.42
CA GLY A 8 -30.29 -0.35 2.76
C GLY A 8 -28.85 -0.85 2.99
N ALA A 9 -28.25 -1.50 1.98
CA ALA A 9 -26.85 -1.93 2.05
C ALA A 9 -25.87 -0.73 2.03
N ARG A 10 -26.20 0.34 1.29
CA ARG A 10 -25.41 1.58 1.28
C ARG A 10 -25.53 2.35 2.58
N ASP A 11 -26.73 2.40 3.16
CA ASP A 11 -26.99 3.01 4.47
C ASP A 11 -26.15 2.31 5.55
N LEU A 12 -26.14 0.97 5.55
CA LEU A 12 -25.29 0.17 6.44
C LEU A 12 -23.80 0.46 6.22
N ALA A 13 -23.32 0.45 4.96
CA ALA A 13 -21.92 0.73 4.66
C ALA A 13 -21.51 2.16 5.09
N ARG A 14 -22.41 3.15 4.94
CA ARG A 14 -22.20 4.52 5.41
C ARG A 14 -22.13 4.58 6.93
N ALA A 15 -22.99 3.85 7.65
CA ALA A 15 -22.94 3.78 9.11
C ALA A 15 -21.61 3.16 9.60
N LEU A 16 -21.22 2.00 9.07
CA LEU A 16 -19.96 1.33 9.41
C LEU A 16 -18.74 2.21 9.11
N SER A 17 -18.79 3.05 8.07
CA SER A 17 -17.67 3.91 7.72
C SER A 17 -17.36 5.02 8.73
N GLN A 18 -18.27 5.29 9.66
CA GLN A 18 -18.07 6.25 10.74
C GLN A 18 -17.42 5.63 11.98
N GLU A 19 -17.36 4.30 12.07
CA GLU A 19 -16.79 3.61 13.21
C GLU A 19 -15.27 3.78 13.24
N ASP A 20 -14.72 3.93 14.45
CA ASP A 20 -13.29 4.13 14.66
C ASP A 20 -12.45 2.96 14.12
N GLU A 21 -12.95 1.74 14.26
CA GLU A 21 -12.33 0.52 13.71
C GLU A 21 -12.22 0.57 12.19
N TRP A 22 -13.28 1.02 11.52
CA TRP A 22 -13.27 1.19 10.07
C TRP A 22 -12.26 2.26 9.67
N ILE A 23 -12.23 3.41 10.36
CA ILE A 23 -11.30 4.50 10.08
C ILE A 23 -9.84 4.02 10.24
N ALA A 24 -9.55 3.28 11.31
CA ALA A 24 -8.25 2.69 11.56
C ALA A 24 -7.85 1.72 10.44
N SER A 25 -8.73 0.76 10.12
CA SER A 25 -8.54 -0.20 9.03
C SER A 25 -8.29 0.49 7.69
N ARG A 26 -9.05 1.55 7.38
CA ARG A 26 -8.89 2.35 6.15
C ARG A 26 -7.53 3.02 6.07
N ARG A 27 -7.04 3.58 7.17
CA ARG A 27 -5.71 4.22 7.23
C ARG A 27 -4.61 3.19 7.01
N GLU A 28 -4.70 2.01 7.65
CA GLU A 28 -3.72 0.93 7.46
C GLU A 28 -3.73 0.38 6.03
N ARG A 29 -4.92 0.13 5.47
CA ARG A 29 -5.04 -0.30 4.06
C ARG A 29 -4.42 0.71 3.11
N LYS A 30 -4.64 2.01 3.32
CA LYS A 30 -4.04 3.06 2.47
C LYS A 30 -2.51 3.01 2.51
N LYS A 31 -1.89 2.73 3.66
CA LYS A 31 -0.42 2.59 3.76
C LYS A 31 0.07 1.43 2.88
N VAL A 32 -0.59 0.28 2.97
CA VAL A 32 -0.26 -0.91 2.17
C VAL A 32 -0.46 -0.64 0.67
N GLU A 33 -1.61 -0.11 0.28
CA GLU A 33 -1.92 0.23 -1.11
C GLU A 33 -0.89 1.19 -1.73
N MET A 34 -0.47 2.20 -0.97
CA MET A 34 0.56 3.14 -1.42
C MET A 34 1.94 2.48 -1.57
N LEU A 35 2.30 1.53 -0.69
CA LEU A 35 3.52 0.75 -0.88
C LEU A 35 3.48 -0.04 -2.19
N PHE A 36 2.39 -0.74 -2.48
CA PHE A 36 2.23 -1.47 -3.74
C PHE A 36 2.21 -0.53 -4.95
N ALA A 37 1.58 0.64 -4.86
CA ALA A 37 1.61 1.64 -5.92
C ALA A 37 3.04 2.13 -6.20
N HIS A 38 3.84 2.35 -5.15
CA HIS A 38 5.25 2.74 -5.29
C HIS A 38 6.09 1.62 -5.90
N LEU A 39 5.90 0.36 -5.50
CA LEU A 39 6.59 -0.79 -6.09
C LEU A 39 6.36 -0.86 -7.60
N LYS A 40 5.11 -0.74 -8.04
CA LYS A 40 4.76 -0.74 -9.47
C LYS A 40 5.40 0.45 -10.19
N ARG A 41 5.20 1.67 -9.69
CA ARG A 41 5.66 2.90 -10.38
C ARG A 41 7.19 3.04 -10.43
N ILE A 42 7.87 2.76 -9.33
CA ILE A 42 9.32 3.03 -9.19
C ILE A 42 10.14 1.82 -9.60
N MET A 43 9.72 0.62 -9.20
CA MET A 43 10.48 -0.61 -9.42
C MET A 43 9.96 -1.41 -10.62
N ARG A 44 8.88 -0.96 -11.28
CA ARG A 44 8.25 -1.62 -12.43
C ARG A 44 7.89 -3.08 -12.15
N LEU A 45 7.45 -3.33 -10.91
CA LEU A 45 6.97 -4.65 -10.48
C LEU A 45 5.54 -4.89 -10.99
N ASP A 46 5.39 -4.99 -12.31
CA ASP A 46 4.09 -5.14 -12.98
C ASP A 46 3.67 -6.62 -13.10
N ARG A 47 4.64 -7.54 -13.08
CA ARG A 47 4.41 -8.99 -13.11
C ARG A 47 5.37 -9.70 -12.16
N LEU A 48 4.86 -10.74 -11.51
CA LEU A 48 5.70 -11.67 -10.77
C LEU A 48 6.18 -12.78 -11.69
N ARG A 49 7.42 -13.20 -11.54
CA ARG A 49 8.05 -14.28 -12.32
C ARG A 49 7.74 -15.67 -11.75
N LEU A 50 7.24 -15.74 -10.52
CA LEU A 50 6.74 -16.93 -9.83
C LEU A 50 7.69 -18.12 -9.89
N ARG A 51 8.97 -17.90 -9.54
CA ARG A 51 9.99 -18.96 -9.54
C ARG A 51 9.75 -19.94 -8.38
N GLY A 52 9.20 -21.12 -8.70
CA GLY A 52 8.94 -22.17 -7.71
C GLY A 52 7.75 -21.87 -6.78
N PRO A 53 7.46 -22.76 -5.81
CA PRO A 53 6.27 -22.66 -4.95
C PRO A 53 6.24 -21.40 -4.08
N ASN A 54 7.41 -20.81 -3.78
CA ASN A 54 7.54 -19.59 -2.98
C ASN A 54 7.76 -18.33 -3.83
N GLY A 55 7.71 -18.41 -5.16
CA GLY A 55 8.17 -17.34 -6.05
C GLY A 55 7.52 -15.98 -5.81
N ALA A 56 6.23 -15.94 -5.48
CA ALA A 56 5.55 -14.69 -5.12
C ALA A 56 6.11 -14.06 -3.84
N ARG A 57 6.30 -14.87 -2.79
CA ARG A 57 6.83 -14.43 -1.50
C ARG A 57 8.23 -13.84 -1.64
N ASP A 58 9.09 -14.55 -2.36
CA ASP A 58 10.49 -14.16 -2.52
C ASP A 58 10.63 -12.85 -3.32
N GLU A 59 9.84 -12.70 -4.38
CA GLU A 59 9.82 -11.47 -5.18
C GLU A 59 9.35 -10.26 -4.38
N PHE A 60 8.32 -10.40 -3.54
CA PHE A 60 7.89 -9.30 -2.68
C PHE A 60 8.92 -8.96 -1.60
N HIS A 61 9.60 -9.94 -1.01
CA HIS A 61 10.67 -9.68 -0.04
C HIS A 61 11.83 -8.92 -0.67
N LEU A 62 12.25 -9.32 -1.87
CA LEU A 62 13.30 -8.62 -2.61
C LEU A 62 12.88 -7.19 -3.00
N ALA A 63 11.64 -7.02 -3.46
CA ALA A 63 11.11 -5.70 -3.81
C ALA A 63 11.05 -4.77 -2.58
N ALA A 64 10.60 -5.29 -1.43
CA ALA A 64 10.58 -4.56 -0.17
C ALA A 64 11.99 -4.19 0.31
N ALA A 65 12.95 -5.12 0.24
CA ALA A 65 14.35 -4.86 0.59
C ALA A 65 14.94 -3.74 -0.27
N ALA A 66 14.75 -3.80 -1.58
CA ALA A 66 15.24 -2.78 -2.49
C ALA A 66 14.55 -1.42 -2.29
N GLN A 67 13.26 -1.38 -1.94
CA GLN A 67 12.58 -0.14 -1.54
C GLN A 67 13.16 0.45 -0.25
N ASN A 68 13.44 -0.39 0.75
CA ASN A 68 14.07 0.05 2.00
C ASN A 68 15.47 0.61 1.77
N LEU A 69 16.29 -0.03 0.93
CA LEU A 69 17.62 0.48 0.56
C LEU A 69 17.53 1.85 -0.12
N ARG A 70 16.57 2.05 -1.04
CA ARG A 70 16.32 3.37 -1.66
C ARG A 70 15.94 4.43 -0.63
N LYS A 71 15.12 4.08 0.37
CA LYS A 71 14.75 5.01 1.45
C LYS A 71 15.96 5.38 2.30
N LEU A 72 16.79 4.41 2.68
CA LEU A 72 18.02 4.64 3.45
C LEU A 72 18.99 5.56 2.70
N ALA A 73 19.20 5.33 1.40
CA ALA A 73 20.05 6.19 0.57
C ALA A 73 19.56 7.65 0.58
N LYS A 74 18.25 7.88 0.45
CA LYS A 74 17.66 9.23 0.52
C LYS A 74 17.88 9.90 1.88
N ILE A 75 17.70 9.15 2.97
CA ILE A 75 17.91 9.67 4.33
C ILE A 75 19.39 10.02 4.54
N SER A 76 20.30 9.18 4.06
CA SER A 76 21.75 9.43 4.15
C SER A 76 22.15 10.71 3.43
N ILE A 77 21.67 10.90 2.18
CA ILE A 77 21.94 12.12 1.40
C ILE A 77 21.36 13.35 2.10
N ALA A 78 20.11 13.28 2.55
CA ALA A 78 19.47 14.40 3.25
C ALA A 78 20.21 14.78 4.55
N ARG A 79 20.71 13.79 5.29
CA ARG A 79 21.52 14.03 6.50
C ARG A 79 22.85 14.71 6.15
N GLN A 80 23.52 14.30 5.08
CA GLN A 80 24.78 14.93 4.63
C GLN A 80 24.56 16.40 4.24
N MET A 81 23.49 16.70 3.49
CA MET A 81 23.16 18.09 3.11
C MET A 81 22.80 18.98 4.29
N ALA A 82 22.29 18.42 5.39
CA ALA A 82 21.96 19.18 6.60
C ALA A 82 23.19 19.46 7.50
N MET A 83 24.32 18.80 7.25
CA MET A 83 25.58 18.98 8.00
C MET A 83 26.59 19.89 7.30
N THR A 84 26.36 20.21 6.02
CA THR A 84 27.12 21.17 5.21
C THR A 84 26.45 22.53 5.19
#